data_AF-A0A0C2VKM4-F1
#
_entry.id   AF-A0A0C2VKM4-F1
#
_cell.length_a   1.000
_cell.length_b   1.000
_cell.length_c   1.000
_cell.angle_alpha   90.00
_cell.angle_beta   90.00
_cell.angle_gamma   90.00
#
_symmetry.space_group_name_H-M   'P 1'
#
loop_
_entity.id
_entity.type
_entity.pdbx_description
1 polymer ?
#
loop_
_entity_poly.entity_id
_entity_poly.type
_entity_poly.pdbx_seq_one_letter_code
_entity_poly.pdbx_strand_id
1 'polypeptide(L)'
;MNRTQKIEKIFEIARHKHKLDIQRKDSQRLDPYYYLKEIALEVDEVLEELSLNNIAHLEDELGDIFWGLMIAIEKLTSQGYIEGFDRILERVIKKYEERIYPLKGDDEDYEIWNNVKKQQKLELQKEKERRTAKIE
;
A
#
# COMPACT_ATOMS: atom_id res chain seq x y z
N MET A 1 11.27 6.04 20.53
CA MET A 1 10.38 6.49 19.45
C MET A 1 8.99 5.88 19.63
N ASN A 2 7.93 6.68 19.55
CA ASN A 2 6.56 6.18 19.51
C ASN A 2 6.23 5.60 18.11
N ARG A 3 5.04 4.99 17.95
CA ARG A 3 4.64 4.34 16.69
C ARG A 3 4.69 5.29 15.49
N THR A 4 4.12 6.48 15.62
CA THR A 4 4.14 7.52 14.56
C THR A 4 5.56 7.87 14.17
N GLN A 5 6.44 8.14 15.15
CA GLN A 5 7.84 8.44 14.91
C GLN A 5 8.58 7.29 14.20
N LYS A 6 8.25 6.02 14.50
CA LYS A 6 8.83 4.86 13.80
C LYS A 6 8.40 4.81 12.34
N ILE A 7 7.12 5.03 12.06
CA ILE A 7 6.58 5.05 10.69
C ILE A 7 7.21 6.20 9.89
N GLU A 8 7.26 7.40 10.45
CA GLU A 8 7.94 8.54 9.82
C GLU A 8 9.40 8.26 9.52
N LYS A 9 10.08 7.56 10.44
CA LYS A 9 11.48 7.18 10.22
C LYS A 9 11.63 6.23 9.03
N ILE A 10 10.69 5.31 8.82
CA ILE A 10 10.72 4.41 7.66
C ILE A 10 10.52 5.20 6.36
N PHE A 11 9.60 6.18 6.33
CA PHE A 11 9.47 7.07 5.16
C PHE A 11 10.75 7.84 4.84
N GLU A 12 11.44 8.36 5.87
CA GLU A 12 12.73 9.01 5.67
C GLU A 12 13.77 8.07 5.03
N ILE A 13 13.87 6.83 5.53
CA ILE A 13 14.81 5.83 5.03
C ILE A 13 14.46 5.45 3.58
N ALA A 14 13.18 5.23 3.27
CA ALA A 14 12.71 4.91 1.92
C ALA A 14 13.02 6.04 0.92
N ARG A 15 12.74 7.30 1.29
CA ARG A 15 13.13 8.48 0.49
C ARG A 15 14.63 8.58 0.28
N HIS A 16 15.42 8.28 1.31
CA HIS A 16 16.89 8.28 1.18
C HIS A 16 17.37 7.19 0.23
N LYS A 17 16.86 5.95 0.36
CA LYS A 17 17.15 4.85 -0.56
C LYS A 17 16.78 5.19 -2.00
N HIS A 18 15.60 5.79 -2.22
CA HIS A 18 15.17 6.22 -3.53
C HIS A 18 16.16 7.21 -4.18
N LYS A 19 16.65 8.20 -3.41
CA LYS A 19 17.69 9.15 -3.87
C LYS A 19 18.98 8.42 -4.26
N LEU A 20 19.42 7.44 -3.48
CA LEU A 20 20.61 6.64 -3.80
C LEU A 20 20.44 5.87 -5.11
N ASP A 21 19.27 5.28 -5.36
CA ASP A 21 19.01 4.53 -6.59
C ASP A 21 19.05 5.44 -7.83
N ILE A 22 18.52 6.66 -7.73
CA ILE A 22 18.61 7.69 -8.78
C ILE A 22 20.08 8.04 -9.04
N GLN A 23 20.84 8.33 -7.98
CA GLN A 23 22.25 8.71 -8.09
C GLN A 23 23.09 7.61 -8.74
N ARG A 24 22.81 6.35 -8.41
CA ARG A 24 23.49 5.18 -8.97
C ARG A 24 23.05 4.85 -10.40
N LYS A 25 21.94 5.42 -10.88
CA LYS A 25 21.30 5.07 -12.15
C LYS A 25 20.98 3.57 -12.24
N ASP A 26 20.59 2.99 -11.11
CA ASP A 26 20.27 1.57 -11.03
C ASP A 26 18.91 1.30 -11.68
N SER A 27 18.92 0.94 -12.97
CA SER A 27 17.70 0.75 -13.75
C SER A 27 16.73 -0.28 -13.13
N GLN A 28 17.26 -1.36 -12.54
CA GLN A 28 16.44 -2.38 -11.89
C GLN A 28 15.82 -1.84 -10.60
N ARG A 29 16.61 -1.17 -9.74
CA ARG A 29 16.13 -0.59 -8.48
C ARG A 29 15.34 0.70 -8.66
N LEU A 30 15.25 1.23 -9.89
CA LEU A 30 14.36 2.32 -10.27
C LEU A 30 13.01 1.82 -10.80
N ASP A 31 12.91 0.56 -11.21
CA ASP A 31 11.67 -0.04 -11.71
C ASP A 31 10.71 -0.38 -10.55
N PRO A 32 9.51 0.23 -10.46
CA PRO A 32 8.53 -0.14 -9.44
C PRO A 32 8.06 -1.59 -9.56
N TYR A 33 8.05 -2.18 -10.76
CA TYR A 33 7.63 -3.58 -10.94
C TYR A 33 8.58 -4.57 -10.29
N TYR A 34 9.87 -4.23 -10.16
CA TYR A 34 10.82 -5.04 -9.40
C TYR A 34 10.33 -5.20 -7.95
N TYR A 35 10.08 -4.10 -7.24
CA TYR A 35 9.63 -4.16 -5.84
C TYR A 35 8.25 -4.78 -5.67
N LEU A 36 7.34 -4.60 -6.63
CA LEU A 36 6.04 -5.28 -6.59
C LEU A 36 6.16 -6.80 -6.70
N LYS A 37 7.18 -7.31 -7.41
CA LYS A 37 7.48 -8.75 -7.46
C LYS A 37 8.15 -9.22 -6.16
N GLU A 38 9.09 -8.45 -5.62
CA GLU A 38 9.71 -8.79 -4.33
C GLU A 38 8.63 -8.91 -3.24
N ILE A 39 7.67 -7.97 -3.16
CA ILE A 39 6.54 -8.06 -2.21
C ILE A 39 5.78 -9.39 -2.34
N ALA A 40 5.61 -9.92 -3.55
CA ALA A 40 4.95 -11.20 -3.74
C ALA A 40 5.79 -12.37 -3.20
N LEU A 41 7.12 -12.30 -3.33
CA LEU A 41 8.03 -13.28 -2.75
C LEU A 41 8.00 -13.19 -1.22
N GLU A 42 8.05 -11.99 -0.63
CA GLU A 42 8.00 -11.83 0.84
C GLU A 42 6.67 -12.34 1.43
N VAL A 43 5.58 -12.29 0.66
CA VAL A 43 4.31 -12.91 1.06
C VAL A 43 4.43 -14.43 1.13
N ASP A 44 5.14 -15.05 0.19
CA ASP A 44 5.39 -16.50 0.23
C ASP A 44 6.27 -16.87 1.44
N GLU A 45 7.27 -16.05 1.76
CA GLU A 45 8.12 -16.23 2.96
C GLU A 45 7.33 -16.08 4.26
N VAL A 46 6.45 -15.08 4.38
CA VAL A 46 5.51 -14.96 5.51
C VAL A 46 4.64 -16.21 5.67
N LEU A 47 4.13 -16.77 4.57
CA LEU A 47 3.30 -17.98 4.61
C LEU A 47 4.11 -19.20 5.07
N GLU A 48 5.37 -19.31 4.66
CA GLU A 48 6.30 -20.34 5.13
C GLU A 48 6.55 -20.20 6.63
N GLU A 49 6.93 -19.02 7.11
CA GLU A 49 7.27 -18.78 8.53
C GLU A 49 6.06 -18.95 9.46
N LEU A 50 4.85 -18.63 8.98
CA LEU A 50 3.59 -18.95 9.68
C LEU A 50 3.42 -20.47 9.86
N SER A 51 3.76 -21.28 8.86
CA SER A 51 3.67 -22.74 8.95
C SER A 51 4.68 -23.33 9.95
N LEU A 52 5.82 -22.65 10.12
CA LEU A 52 6.91 -23.02 11.01
C LEU A 52 6.74 -22.49 12.45
N ASN A 53 5.76 -21.62 12.70
CA ASN A 53 5.57 -20.88 13.96
C ASN A 53 6.83 -20.08 14.38
N ASN A 54 7.59 -19.58 13.41
CA ASN A 54 8.82 -18.86 13.64
C ASN A 54 8.55 -17.35 13.75
N ILE A 55 8.20 -16.90 14.95
CA ILE A 55 7.76 -15.52 15.19
C ILE A 55 8.85 -14.50 14.80
N ALA A 56 10.12 -14.81 15.05
CA ALA A 56 11.21 -13.87 14.79
C ALA A 56 11.34 -13.57 13.29
N HIS A 57 11.32 -14.60 12.45
CA HIS A 57 11.35 -14.41 11.00
C HIS A 57 10.04 -13.86 10.48
N LEU A 58 8.90 -14.26 11.04
CA LEU A 58 7.60 -13.69 10.67
C LEU A 58 7.57 -12.15 10.82
N GLU A 59 8.15 -11.61 11.90
CA GLU A 59 8.25 -10.16 12.08
C GLU A 59 9.16 -9.50 11.04
N ASP A 60 10.24 -10.18 10.62
CA ASP A 60 11.18 -9.70 9.62
C ASP A 60 10.54 -9.68 8.22
N GLU A 61 9.91 -10.78 7.81
CA GLU A 61 9.28 -10.89 6.47
C GLU A 61 8.06 -9.96 6.33
N LEU A 62 7.28 -9.75 7.41
CA LEU A 62 6.26 -8.70 7.43
C LEU A 62 6.86 -7.30 7.31
N GLY A 63 8.07 -7.10 7.87
CA GLY A 63 8.88 -5.92 7.69
C GLY A 63 9.29 -5.70 6.23
N ASP A 64 9.69 -6.76 5.54
CA ASP A 64 10.13 -6.70 4.14
C ASP A 64 8.97 -6.46 3.16
N ILE A 65 7.77 -6.99 3.42
CA ILE A 65 6.54 -6.58 2.72
C ILE A 65 6.32 -5.07 2.87
N PHE A 66 6.41 -4.56 4.10
CA PHE A 66 6.19 -3.14 4.37
C PHE A 66 7.24 -2.28 3.67
N TRP A 67 8.51 -2.68 3.74
CA TRP A 67 9.63 -2.01 3.08
C TRP A 67 9.46 -1.99 1.55
N GLY A 68 9.15 -3.13 0.93
CA GLY A 68 8.88 -3.25 -0.50
C GLY A 68 7.77 -2.30 -0.93
N LEU A 69 6.68 -2.21 -0.16
CA LEU A 69 5.58 -1.29 -0.43
C LEU A 69 6.03 0.18 -0.37
N MET A 70 6.82 0.57 0.64
CA MET A 70 7.31 1.95 0.77
C MET A 70 8.15 2.35 -0.44
N ILE A 71 9.08 1.48 -0.84
CA ILE A 71 9.94 1.76 -1.98
C ILE A 71 9.12 1.80 -3.26
N ALA A 72 8.22 0.84 -3.49
CA ALA A 72 7.35 0.85 -4.66
C ALA A 72 6.56 2.16 -4.79
N ILE A 73 6.01 2.68 -3.69
CA ILE A 73 5.27 3.95 -3.68
C ILE A 73 6.18 5.13 -4.05
N GLU A 74 7.39 5.23 -3.50
CA GLU A 74 8.35 6.28 -3.87
C GLU A 74 8.68 6.24 -5.38
N LYS A 75 8.86 5.04 -5.96
CA LYS A 75 9.11 4.87 -7.40
C LYS A 75 7.90 5.26 -8.25
N LEU A 76 6.71 4.77 -7.91
CA LEU A 76 5.48 5.11 -8.62
C LEU A 76 5.16 6.61 -8.55
N THR A 77 5.45 7.25 -7.41
CA THR A 77 5.24 8.69 -7.21
C THR A 77 6.22 9.51 -8.04
N SER A 78 7.51 9.21 -7.97
CA SER A 78 8.55 9.89 -8.76
C SER A 78 8.36 9.75 -10.28
N GLN A 79 7.69 8.68 -10.73
CA GLN A 79 7.34 8.44 -12.12
C GLN A 79 5.96 9.00 -12.52
N GLY A 80 5.23 9.63 -11.59
CA GLY A 80 3.95 10.28 -11.87
C GLY A 80 2.74 9.36 -12.02
N TYR A 81 2.87 8.07 -11.67
CA TYR A 81 1.74 7.13 -11.71
C TYR A 81 0.71 7.38 -10.59
N ILE A 82 1.18 7.91 -9.45
CA ILE A 82 0.36 8.20 -8.27
C ILE A 82 0.77 9.52 -7.64
N GLU A 83 -0.12 10.09 -6.82
CA GLU A 83 0.08 11.38 -6.16
C GLU A 83 0.98 11.29 -4.90
N GLY A 84 1.28 10.10 -4.41
CA GLY A 84 2.12 9.89 -3.23
C GLY A 84 1.44 9.09 -2.11
N PHE A 85 2.17 8.94 -1.00
CA PHE A 85 1.76 8.12 0.14
C PHE A 85 0.51 8.67 0.85
N ASP A 86 0.46 9.98 1.10
CA ASP A 86 -0.67 10.62 1.80
C ASP A 86 -1.99 10.38 1.07
N ARG A 87 -1.97 10.47 -0.27
CA ARG A 87 -3.15 10.19 -1.08
C ARG A 87 -3.63 8.74 -0.95
N ILE A 88 -2.71 7.79 -0.83
CA ILE A 88 -3.06 6.38 -0.58
C ILE A 88 -3.71 6.25 0.80
N LEU A 89 -3.12 6.84 1.84
CA LEU A 89 -3.65 6.80 3.20
C LEU A 89 -5.05 7.41 3.28
N GLU A 90 -5.28 8.60 2.71
CA GLU A 90 -6.60 9.22 2.64
C GLU A 90 -7.64 8.29 2.02
N ARG A 91 -7.28 7.61 0.91
CA ARG A 91 -8.17 6.67 0.23
C ARG A 91 -8.45 5.43 1.06
N VAL A 92 -7.44 4.89 1.76
CA VAL A 92 -7.58 3.72 2.63
C VAL A 92 -8.45 4.05 3.84
N ILE A 93 -8.18 5.18 4.50
CA ILE A 93 -8.95 5.68 5.65
C ILE A 93 -10.41 5.83 5.24
N LYS A 94 -10.72 6.67 4.25
CA LYS A 94 -12.10 6.86 3.77
C LYS A 94 -12.77 5.52 3.47
N LYS A 95 -12.09 4.65 2.70
CA LYS A 95 -12.63 3.36 2.25
C LYS A 95 -13.03 2.47 3.42
N TYR A 96 -12.21 2.40 4.47
CA TYR A 96 -12.47 1.49 5.59
C TYR A 96 -13.28 2.13 6.70
N GLU A 97 -13.23 3.44 6.92
CA GLU A 97 -14.20 4.12 7.79
C GLU A 97 -15.63 3.87 7.31
N GLU A 98 -15.88 4.04 6.00
CA GLU A 98 -17.19 3.78 5.40
C GLU A 98 -17.60 2.31 5.46
N ARG A 99 -16.65 1.36 5.48
CA ARG A 99 -16.94 -0.08 5.49
C ARG A 99 -17.06 -0.68 6.88
N ILE A 100 -16.31 -0.16 7.83
CA ILE A 100 -16.13 -0.78 9.15
C ILE A 100 -17.02 -0.11 10.19
N TYR A 101 -17.06 1.23 10.25
CA TYR A 101 -17.84 1.92 11.29
C TYR A 101 -19.36 1.67 11.23
N PRO A 102 -19.99 1.42 10.05
CA PRO A 102 -21.40 1.07 10.01
C PRO A 102 -21.73 -0.37 10.44
N LEU A 103 -20.73 -1.25 10.61
CA LEU A 103 -20.95 -2.63 11.01
C LEU A 103 -21.42 -2.71 12.47
N LYS A 104 -22.28 -3.68 12.74
CA LYS A 104 -22.92 -3.93 14.04
C LYS A 104 -22.36 -5.16 14.75
N GLY A 105 -21.67 -6.05 14.03
CA GLY A 105 -21.15 -7.31 14.57
C GLY A 105 -22.18 -8.45 14.56
N ASP A 106 -23.17 -8.39 13.67
CA ASP A 106 -24.22 -9.40 13.50
C ASP A 106 -24.39 -9.79 12.02
N ASP A 107 -25.36 -10.68 11.74
CA ASP A 107 -25.58 -11.22 10.40
C ASP A 107 -25.95 -10.15 9.35
N GLU A 108 -26.42 -8.95 9.75
CA GLU A 108 -26.75 -7.85 8.84
C GLU A 108 -25.49 -7.20 8.23
N ASP A 109 -24.31 -7.40 8.83
CA ASP A 109 -23.04 -6.82 8.38
C ASP A 109 -22.70 -7.17 6.94
N TYR A 110 -23.09 -8.37 6.49
CA TYR A 110 -22.86 -8.80 5.12
C TYR A 110 -23.57 -7.89 4.11
N GLU A 111 -24.82 -7.51 4.38
CA GLU A 111 -25.59 -6.63 3.52
C GLU A 111 -25.05 -5.20 3.55
N ILE A 112 -24.74 -4.69 4.75
CA ILE A 112 -24.15 -3.35 4.95
C ILE A 112 -22.84 -3.24 4.17
N TRP A 113 -21.92 -4.20 4.33
CA TRP A 113 -20.64 -4.24 3.65
C TRP A 113 -20.79 -4.24 2.12
N ASN A 114 -21.69 -5.08 1.59
CA ASN A 114 -21.92 -5.17 0.16
C ASN A 114 -22.49 -3.89 -0.43
N ASN A 115 -23.43 -3.24 0.26
CA ASN A 115 -24.01 -1.97 -0.16
C ASN A 115 -22.97 -0.85 -0.19
N VAL A 116 -22.16 -0.70 0.87
CA VAL A 116 -21.05 0.27 0.89
C VAL A 116 -20.07 0.00 -0.24
N LYS A 117 -19.63 -1.25 -0.43
CA LYS A 117 -18.69 -1.64 -1.49
C LYS A 117 -19.24 -1.35 -2.88
N LYS A 118 -20.55 -1.49 -3.09
CA LYS A 118 -21.23 -1.14 -4.35
C LYS A 118 -21.17 0.37 -4.62
N GLN A 119 -21.48 1.20 -3.62
CA GLN A 119 -21.40 2.66 -3.77
C GLN A 119 -19.97 3.13 -4.05
N GLN A 120 -18.99 2.63 -3.32
CA GLN A 120 -17.57 2.97 -3.54
C GLN A 120 -17.09 2.61 -4.96
N LYS A 121 -17.54 1.48 -5.52
CA LYS A 121 -17.23 1.11 -6.92
C LYS A 121 -17.82 2.10 -7.92
N LEU A 122 -19.07 2.55 -7.69
CA LEU A 122 -19.72 3.55 -8.54
C LEU A 122 -19.00 4.91 -8.46
N GLU A 123 -18.60 5.34 -7.27
CA GLU A 123 -17.82 6.58 -7.08
C GLU A 123 -16.48 6.52 -7.79
N LEU A 124 -15.76 5.40 -7.66
CA LEU A 124 -14.46 5.20 -8.31
C LEU A 124 -14.58 5.20 -9.83
N GLN A 125 -15.64 4.60 -10.38
CA GLN A 125 -15.90 4.60 -11.81
C GLN A 125 -16.18 6.03 -12.32
N LYS A 126 -17.01 6.81 -11.60
CA LYS A 126 -17.23 8.24 -11.91
C LYS A 126 -15.94 9.06 -11.83
N GLU A 127 -15.09 8.80 -10.84
CA GLU A 127 -13.77 9.44 -10.73
C GLU A 127 -12.89 9.12 -11.94
N LYS A 128 -12.82 7.83 -12.33
CA LYS A 128 -12.08 7.38 -13.50
C LYS A 128 -12.53 8.12 -14.76
N GLU A 129 -13.83 8.15 -15.02
CA GLU A 129 -14.41 8.86 -16.18
C GLU A 129 -14.03 10.34 -16.20
N ARG A 130 -14.11 11.04 -15.06
CA ARG A 130 -13.71 12.45 -14.95
C ARG A 130 -12.21 12.69 -15.17
N ARG A 131 -11.35 11.79 -14.69
CA ARG A 131 -9.89 11.93 -14.84
C ARG A 131 -9.44 11.57 -16.25
N THR A 132 -10.08 10.60 -16.90
CA THR A 132 -9.82 10.25 -18.30
C THR A 132 -10.34 11.31 -19.27
N ALA A 133 -11.48 11.95 -18.98
CA ALA A 133 -12.04 13.01 -19.83
C ALA A 133 -11.29 14.35 -19.77
N LYS A 134 -10.34 14.54 -18.83
CA LYS A 134 -9.51 15.75 -18.70
C LYS A 134 -8.26 15.75 -19.58
N ILE A 135 -8.13 14.78 -20.49
CA ILE A 135 -7.08 14.73 -21.51
C ILE A 135 -7.73 15.14 -22.84
N GLU A 136 -8.05 16.43 -22.97
CA GLU A 136 -8.35 17.17 -24.21
C GLU A 136 -7.61 18.50 -24.14
#